data_AF-A0A3N4JBR4-F1
#
_entry.id   AF-A0A3N4JBR4-F1
#
_cell.length_a   1.000
_cell.length_b   1.000
_cell.length_c   1.000
_cell.angle_alpha   90.00
_cell.angle_beta   90.00
_cell.angle_gamma   90.00
#
_symmetry.space_group_name_H-M   'P 1'
#
loop_
_entity.id
_entity.type
_entity.pdbx_description
1 polymer ?
#
loop_
_entity_poly.entity_id
_entity_poly.type
_entity_poly.pdbx_seq_one_letter_code
_entity_poly.pdbx_strand_id
1 'polypeptide(L)'
;KRHQHLCNNRHDGVGEWIFQRDEFLKWSTEEDGFHPVIFCQGDPGVGKTYLSSLVIDHLHDEAVRSRRNIKVIGLYCDFLDRKEQTTPNLLGALLK
;
A
#
# COMPACT_ATOMS: atom_id res chain seq x y z
N LYS A 1 -10.09 -7.94 -5.46
CA LYS A 1 -11.43 -7.36 -5.23
C LYS A 1 -11.37 -5.93 -4.65
N ARG A 2 -10.96 -5.71 -3.39
CA ARG A 2 -10.89 -4.33 -2.81
C ARG A 2 -9.95 -3.39 -3.57
N HIS A 3 -8.73 -3.85 -3.83
CA HIS A 3 -7.74 -3.05 -4.56
C HIS A 3 -8.27 -2.59 -5.93
N GLN A 4 -8.73 -3.53 -6.77
CA GLN A 4 -9.35 -3.25 -8.07
C GLN A 4 -10.52 -2.24 -7.98
N HIS A 5 -11.38 -2.36 -6.97
CA HIS A 5 -12.46 -1.39 -6.77
C HIS A 5 -11.92 0.02 -6.48
N LEU A 6 -10.85 0.15 -5.68
CA LEU A 6 -10.21 1.44 -5.43
C LEU A 6 -9.62 1.98 -6.74
N CYS A 7 -8.83 1.17 -7.46
CA CYS A 7 -8.17 1.58 -8.71
C CYS A 7 -9.18 2.07 -9.76
N ASN A 8 -10.32 1.39 -9.91
CA ASN A 8 -11.37 1.77 -10.87
C ASN A 8 -12.08 3.08 -10.53
N ASN A 9 -12.04 3.52 -9.27
CA ASN A 9 -12.67 4.77 -8.82
C ASN A 9 -11.63 5.87 -8.55
N ARG A 10 -10.37 5.69 -8.98
CA ARG A 10 -9.36 6.73 -8.87
C ARG A 10 -9.58 7.81 -9.91
N HIS A 11 -9.25 9.03 -9.52
CA HIS A 11 -9.17 10.17 -10.42
C HIS A 11 -7.69 10.42 -10.72
N ASP A 12 -7.38 10.55 -12.01
CA ASP A 12 -6.01 10.76 -12.49
C ASP A 12 -5.36 11.98 -11.81
N GLY A 13 -4.08 11.84 -11.44
CA GLY A 13 -3.31 12.90 -10.76
C GLY A 13 -3.64 13.12 -9.28
N VAL A 14 -4.80 12.68 -8.79
CA VAL A 14 -5.17 12.89 -7.38
C VAL A 14 -4.34 11.97 -6.49
N GLY A 15 -3.66 12.56 -5.50
CA GLY A 15 -2.88 11.82 -4.50
C GLY A 15 -1.43 11.53 -4.91
N GLU A 16 -1.04 11.78 -6.16
CA GLU A 16 0.33 11.54 -6.66
C GLU A 16 1.39 12.39 -5.95
N TRP A 17 0.98 13.49 -5.31
CA TRP A 17 1.85 14.31 -4.46
C TRP A 17 2.55 13.48 -3.36
N ILE A 18 1.98 12.33 -2.96
CA ILE A 18 2.59 11.46 -1.95
C ILE A 18 3.97 10.95 -2.37
N PHE A 19 4.21 10.73 -3.67
CA PHE A 19 5.47 10.20 -4.19
C PHE A 19 6.60 11.23 -4.20
N GLN A 20 6.27 12.50 -3.99
CA GLN A 20 7.22 13.60 -3.91
C GLN A 20 7.55 13.96 -2.45
N ARG A 21 6.92 13.30 -1.48
CA ARG A 21 7.13 13.53 -0.06
C ARG A 21 8.41 12.85 0.40
N ASP A 22 9.22 13.57 1.17
CA ASP A 22 10.43 13.03 1.79
C ASP A 22 10.12 11.79 2.64
N GLU A 23 8.96 11.76 3.31
CA GLU A 23 8.52 10.61 4.10
C GLU A 23 8.31 9.36 3.26
N PHE A 24 7.83 9.51 2.02
CA PHE A 24 7.68 8.38 1.11
C PHE A 24 9.03 7.93 0.56
N LEU A 25 9.86 8.88 0.13
CA LEU A 25 11.16 8.60 -0.47
C LEU A 25 12.08 7.87 0.51
N LYS A 26 12.19 8.32 1.75
CA LYS A 26 13.02 7.67 2.79
C LYS A 26 12.53 6.26 3.14
N TRP A 27 11.21 6.09 3.19
CA TRP A 27 10.60 4.79 3.44
C TRP A 27 10.86 3.80 2.31
N SER A 28 10.83 4.24 1.05
CA SER A 28 10.98 3.35 -0.11
C SER A 28 12.44 3.01 -0.45
N THR A 29 13.42 3.79 0.01
CA THR A 29 14.85 3.61 -0.30
C THR A 29 15.65 2.85 0.76
N GLU A 30 14.99 2.21 1.73
CA GLU A 30 15.64 1.53 2.88
C GLU A 30 16.48 2.47 3.79
N GLU A 31 16.37 3.79 3.61
CA GLU A 31 17.06 4.79 4.44
C GLU A 31 16.58 4.77 5.91
N ASP A 32 15.33 4.37 6.13
CA ASP A 32 14.71 4.30 7.47
C ASP A 32 15.02 2.99 8.24
N GLY A 33 15.91 2.13 7.70
CA GLY A 33 16.39 0.91 8.39
C GLY A 33 15.54 -0.35 8.18
N PHE A 34 15.61 -1.30 9.11
CA PHE A 34 14.92 -2.60 9.00
C PHE A 34 13.43 -2.45 9.33
N HIS A 35 12.56 -2.71 8.34
CA HIS A 35 11.08 -2.63 8.42
C HIS A 35 10.49 -1.21 8.50
N PRO A 36 10.71 -0.38 7.46
CA PRO A 36 10.23 0.99 7.47
C PRO A 36 8.68 1.04 7.41
N VAL A 37 8.07 2.01 8.10
CA VAL A 37 6.60 2.19 8.17
C VAL A 37 6.23 3.63 7.83
N ILE A 38 5.34 3.82 6.86
CA ILE A 38 4.64 5.10 6.66
C ILE A 38 3.34 5.09 7.45
N PHE A 39 3.15 6.11 8.29
CA PHE A 39 1.92 6.33 9.02
C PHE A 39 1.15 7.53 8.47
N CYS A 40 -0.03 7.28 7.90
CA CYS A 40 -0.91 8.31 7.37
C CYS A 40 -2.01 8.68 8.38
N GLN A 41 -1.83 9.77 9.12
CA GLN A 41 -2.85 10.29 10.04
C GLN A 41 -3.86 11.20 9.31
N GLY A 42 -5.13 11.09 9.68
CA GLY A 42 -6.18 12.00 9.19
C GLY A 42 -7.58 11.50 9.52
N ASP A 43 -8.58 12.36 9.31
CA ASP A 43 -9.98 12.05 9.66
C ASP A 43 -10.59 10.95 8.79
N PRO A 44 -11.68 10.31 9.22
CA PRO A 44 -12.45 9.41 8.36
C PRO A 44 -12.83 10.10 7.04
N GLY A 45 -12.72 9.38 5.92
CA GLY A 45 -13.10 9.91 4.60
C GLY A 45 -12.02 10.70 3.84
N VAL A 46 -10.92 11.12 4.47
CA VAL A 46 -9.87 11.94 3.81
C VAL A 46 -9.04 11.22 2.74
N GLY A 47 -9.35 9.96 2.42
CA GLY A 47 -8.67 9.22 1.34
C GLY A 47 -7.43 8.43 1.75
N LYS A 48 -7.22 8.11 3.04
CA LYS A 48 -6.08 7.27 3.49
C LYS A 48 -5.95 5.96 2.70
N THR A 49 -7.05 5.22 2.56
CA THR A 49 -7.08 3.95 1.80
C THR A 49 -6.88 4.14 0.30
N TYR A 50 -7.30 5.30 -0.24
CA TYR A 50 -7.04 5.68 -1.63
C TYR A 50 -5.53 5.82 -1.86
N LEU A 51 -4.84 6.58 -1.00
CA LEU A 51 -3.38 6.75 -1.05
C LEU A 51 -2.64 5.41 -0.95
N SER A 52 -3.06 4.51 -0.05
CA SER A 52 -2.47 3.17 0.05
C SER A 52 -2.60 2.37 -1.26
N SER A 53 -3.71 2.53 -2.00
CA SER A 53 -3.85 1.88 -3.31
C SER A 53 -2.87 2.42 -4.35
N LEU A 54 -2.61 3.74 -4.34
CA LEU A 54 -1.62 4.35 -5.23
C LEU A 54 -0.22 3.81 -4.93
N VAL A 55 0.15 3.72 -3.65
CA VAL A 55 1.45 3.20 -3.23
C VAL A 55 1.65 1.75 -3.68
N ILE A 56 0.64 0.88 -3.55
CA ILE A 56 0.74 -0.51 -3.99
C ILE A 56 1.00 -0.60 -5.51
N ASP A 57 0.26 0.17 -6.31
CA ASP A 57 0.44 0.15 -7.77
C ASP A 57 1.79 0.74 -8.18
N HIS A 58 2.22 1.82 -7.53
CA HIS A 58 3.54 2.41 -7.77
C HIS A 58 4.67 1.40 -7.54
N LEU A 59 4.63 0.68 -6.40
CA LEU A 59 5.63 -0.35 -6.10
C LEU A 59 5.57 -1.52 -7.08
N HIS A 60 4.38 -1.90 -7.52
CA HIS A 60 4.22 -2.94 -8.53
C HIS A 60 4.85 -2.51 -9.87
N ASP A 61 4.60 -1.28 -10.31
CA ASP A 61 5.18 -0.73 -11.52
C ASP A 61 6.71 -0.61 -11.42
N GLU A 62 7.23 -0.21 -10.26
CA GLU A 62 8.68 -0.18 -10.00
C GLU A 62 9.31 -1.58 -10.04
N ALA A 63 8.64 -2.59 -9.47
CA ALA A 63 9.10 -3.97 -9.53
C ALA A 63 9.20 -4.44 -10.99
N VAL A 64 8.20 -4.14 -11.82
CA VAL A 64 8.20 -4.45 -13.26
C VAL A 64 9.32 -3.71 -13.99
N ARG A 65 9.47 -2.40 -13.76
CA ARG A 65 10.47 -1.56 -14.43
C ARG A 65 11.91 -1.93 -14.06
N SER A 66 12.17 -2.25 -12.79
CA SER A 66 13.51 -2.52 -12.27
C SER A 66 14.11 -3.84 -12.77
N ARG A 67 13.31 -4.73 -13.40
CA ARG A 67 13.69 -6.08 -13.83
C ARG A 67 14.29 -6.95 -12.72
N ARG A 68 14.11 -6.55 -11.46
CA ARG A 68 14.47 -7.38 -10.31
C ARG A 68 13.39 -8.43 -10.13
N ASN A 69 13.76 -9.61 -9.65
CA ASN A 69 12.80 -10.67 -9.33
C ASN A 69 12.10 -10.39 -7.99
N ILE A 70 11.37 -9.26 -7.92
CA ILE A 70 10.65 -8.80 -6.74
C ILE A 70 9.16 -8.96 -7.00
N LYS A 71 8.44 -9.56 -6.05
CA LYS A 71 6.98 -9.66 -6.08
C LYS A 71 6.39 -8.75 -5.01
N VAL A 72 5.49 -7.86 -5.42
CA VAL A 72 4.73 -7.00 -4.51
C VAL A 72 3.44 -7.71 -4.14
N ILE A 73 3.17 -7.84 -2.84
CA ILE A 73 1.94 -8.43 -2.32
C ILE A 73 1.29 -7.40 -1.38
N GLY A 74 0.09 -6.97 -1.71
CA GLY A 74 -0.70 -6.03 -0.91
C GLY A 74 -1.81 -6.73 -0.13
N LEU A 75 -1.94 -6.41 1.15
CA LEU A 75 -2.99 -6.93 2.03
C LEU A 75 -3.75 -5.75 2.65
N TYR A 76 -5.08 -5.80 2.61
CA TYR A 76 -5.94 -4.81 3.25
C TYR A 76 -6.52 -5.40 4.54
N CYS A 77 -6.19 -4.79 5.67
CA CYS A 77 -6.82 -5.09 6.95
C CYS A 77 -7.98 -4.11 7.19
N ASP A 78 -9.10 -4.64 7.64
CA ASP A 78 -10.34 -3.92 7.88
C ASP A 78 -10.64 -3.98 9.37
N PHE A 79 -10.71 -2.81 9.99
CA PHE A 79 -10.87 -2.69 11.44
C PHE A 79 -12.21 -3.24 11.95
N LEU A 80 -13.18 -3.46 11.05
CA LEU A 80 -14.47 -4.09 11.35
C LEU A 80 -14.38 -5.63 11.39
N ASP A 81 -13.44 -6.23 10.65
CA ASP A 81 -13.33 -7.68 10.45
C ASP A 81 -12.26 -8.35 11.34
N ARG A 82 -11.96 -7.78 12.51
CA ARG A 82 -10.85 -8.23 13.39
C ARG A 82 -10.91 -9.70 13.77
N LYS A 83 -12.12 -10.29 13.87
CA LYS A 83 -12.30 -11.70 14.21
C LYS A 83 -11.70 -12.64 13.16
N GLU A 84 -11.80 -12.26 11.89
CA GLU A 84 -11.28 -13.07 10.76
C GLU A 84 -9.82 -12.73 10.43
N GLN A 85 -9.35 -11.54 10.79
CA GLN A 85 -7.98 -11.06 10.51
C GLN A 85 -6.96 -11.52 11.56
N THR A 86 -6.95 -12.82 11.83
CA THR A 86 -5.96 -13.47 12.70
C THR A 86 -4.63 -13.64 11.97
N THR A 87 -3.50 -13.70 12.70
CA THR A 87 -2.17 -13.91 12.09
C THR A 87 -2.11 -15.12 11.15
N PRO A 88 -2.65 -16.31 11.50
CA PRO A 88 -2.68 -17.45 10.58
C PRO A 88 -3.47 -17.18 9.30
N ASN A 89 -4.61 -16.50 9.40
CA ASN A 89 -5.45 -16.18 8.25
C ASN A 89 -4.77 -15.16 7.32
N LEU A 90 -4.13 -14.13 7.88
CA LEU A 90 -3.39 -13.14 7.11
C LEU A 90 -2.17 -13.76 6.42
N LEU A 91 -1.39 -14.58 7.12
CA LEU A 91 -0.26 -15.30 6.53
C LEU A 91 -0.73 -16.29 5.45
N GLY A 92 -1.80 -17.02 5.70
CA GLY A 92 -2.40 -17.92 4.72
C GLY A 92 -2.91 -17.21 3.46
N ALA A 93 -3.36 -15.96 3.59
CA ALA A 93 -3.77 -15.14 2.45
C ALA A 93 -2.57 -14.66 1.59
N LEU A 94 -1.39 -14.48 2.18
CA LEU A 94 -0.17 -14.11 1.46
C LEU A 94 0.44 -15.29 0.67
N LEU A 95 0.15 -16.51 1.08
CA LEU A 95 0.67 -17.75 0.48
C LEU A 95 -0.22 -18.33 -0.63
N LYS A 96 -1.41 -17.76 -0.85
CA LYS A 96 -2.29 -18.12 -1.98
C LYS A 96 -1.84 -17.47 -3.27
#